data_AF-A0A9P7KBN8-F1
#
_entry.id   AF-A0A9P7KBN8-F1
#
_cell.length_a   1.000
_cell.length_b   1.000
_cell.length_c   1.000
_cell.angle_alpha   90.00
_cell.angle_beta   90.00
_cell.angle_gamma   90.00
#
_symmetry.space_group_name_H-M   'P 1'
#
loop_
_entity.id
_entity.type
_entity.pdbx_description
1 polymer ?
#
loop_
_entity_poly.entity_id
_entity_poly.type
_entity_poly.pdbx_seq_one_letter_code
_entity_poly.pdbx_strand_id
1 'polypeptide(L)'
;MKTSFITLVLAAITAVTAHPVKRAGGVDDTTVLNFALTLEHLENAFYSQALAKYDEQQFQAAGFPSWVRRRFAQVGEHEAAHVAFLSSALGDKATKPCTYKFPHHDPKSFAALSQILEGVGKLAVIMAARSYD
;
A
#
# COMPACT_ATOMS: atom_id res chain seq x y z
N MET A 1 -20.36 -50.28 -52.50
CA MET A 1 -21.10 -50.50 -51.24
C MET A 1 -20.29 -49.87 -50.12
N LYS A 2 -20.85 -48.86 -49.43
CA LYS A 2 -20.20 -48.08 -48.37
C LYS A 2 -20.13 -48.94 -47.09
N THR A 3 -18.97 -49.01 -46.45
CA THR A 3 -18.89 -49.35 -45.01
C THR A 3 -17.88 -48.42 -44.34
N SER A 4 -18.45 -47.51 -43.57
CA SER A 4 -17.80 -46.58 -42.67
C SER A 4 -17.44 -47.31 -41.37
N PHE A 5 -16.25 -47.08 -40.82
CA PHE A 5 -15.90 -47.50 -39.46
C PHE A 5 -15.52 -46.24 -38.66
N ILE A 6 -16.35 -45.94 -37.65
CA ILE A 6 -16.16 -44.87 -36.67
C ILE A 6 -15.66 -45.53 -35.36
N THR A 7 -14.42 -45.17 -35.02
CA THR A 7 -13.84 -44.84 -33.71
C THR A 7 -14.23 -45.59 -32.43
N LEU A 8 -13.23 -45.95 -31.62
CA LEU A 8 -13.21 -45.60 -30.19
C LEU A 8 -11.77 -45.67 -29.61
N VAL A 9 -11.12 -44.52 -29.38
CA VAL A 9 -9.93 -44.44 -28.53
C VAL A 9 -10.41 -44.06 -27.14
N LEU A 10 -10.23 -44.94 -26.17
CA LEU A 10 -10.58 -44.72 -24.77
C LEU A 10 -9.47 -43.89 -24.12
N ALA A 11 -9.67 -42.58 -23.97
CA ALA A 11 -8.79 -41.73 -23.18
C ALA A 11 -9.08 -41.97 -21.70
N ALA A 12 -8.13 -42.58 -20.98
CA ALA A 12 -8.17 -42.71 -19.54
C ALA A 12 -7.97 -41.32 -18.91
N ILE A 13 -9.06 -40.71 -18.43
CA ILE A 13 -9.00 -39.47 -17.63
C ILE A 13 -8.56 -39.88 -16.23
N THR A 14 -7.30 -39.64 -15.89
CA THR A 14 -6.85 -39.70 -14.50
C THR A 14 -7.51 -38.54 -13.76
N ALA A 15 -8.39 -38.85 -12.80
CA ALA A 15 -8.95 -37.85 -11.91
C ALA A 15 -7.83 -37.25 -11.05
N VAL A 16 -7.40 -36.03 -11.37
CA VAL A 16 -6.57 -35.23 -10.46
C VAL A 16 -7.47 -34.84 -9.29
N THR A 17 -7.29 -35.48 -8.14
CA THR A 17 -7.91 -35.04 -6.90
C THR A 17 -7.21 -33.76 -6.45
N ALA A 18 -7.84 -32.61 -6.69
CA ALA A 18 -7.44 -31.36 -6.05
C ALA A 18 -7.66 -31.52 -4.54
N HIS A 19 -6.60 -31.82 -3.80
CA HIS A 19 -6.64 -31.75 -2.35
C HIS A 19 -6.66 -30.28 -1.95
N PRO A 20 -7.60 -29.82 -1.11
CA PRO A 20 -7.51 -28.49 -0.54
C PRO A 20 -6.22 -28.43 0.26
N VAL A 21 -5.23 -27.70 -0.25
CA VAL A 21 -4.09 -27.30 0.54
C VAL A 21 -4.66 -26.43 1.65
N LYS A 22 -4.60 -26.91 2.90
CA LYS A 22 -4.85 -26.02 4.03
C LYS A 22 -3.83 -24.91 3.93
N ARG A 23 -4.27 -23.69 3.61
CA ARG A 23 -3.43 -22.51 3.73
C ARG A 23 -2.90 -22.53 5.17
N ALA A 24 -1.58 -22.38 5.32
CA ALA A 24 -0.99 -22.06 6.62
C ALA A 24 -1.81 -20.90 7.19
N GLY A 25 -2.24 -21.00 8.46
CA GLY A 25 -3.25 -20.13 9.05
C GLY A 25 -3.11 -18.68 8.58
N GLY A 26 -4.18 -18.14 7.98
CA GLY A 26 -4.15 -16.83 7.34
C GLY A 26 -3.65 -15.74 8.29
N VAL A 27 -2.94 -14.75 7.75
CA VAL A 27 -2.58 -13.54 8.50
C VAL A 27 -3.86 -12.91 9.02
N ASP A 28 -3.93 -12.64 10.32
CA ASP A 28 -5.09 -12.01 10.95
C ASP A 28 -5.31 -10.60 10.38
N ASP A 29 -6.57 -10.25 10.10
CA ASP A 29 -6.95 -8.94 9.54
C ASP A 29 -6.44 -7.79 10.43
N THR A 30 -6.43 -7.98 11.76
CA THR A 30 -5.89 -6.98 12.70
C THR A 30 -4.39 -6.73 12.44
N THR A 31 -3.64 -7.76 12.07
CA THR A 31 -2.21 -7.64 11.76
C THR A 31 -2.00 -6.91 10.45
N VAL A 32 -2.80 -7.23 9.43
CA VAL A 32 -2.75 -6.53 8.13
C VAL A 32 -3.10 -5.05 8.29
N LEU A 33 -4.19 -4.75 9.02
CA LEU A 33 -4.64 -3.38 9.23
C LEU A 33 -3.68 -2.57 10.11
N ASN A 34 -3.04 -3.18 11.12
CA ASN A 34 -2.00 -2.49 11.89
C ASN A 34 -0.71 -2.27 11.10
N PHE A 35 -0.37 -3.17 10.16
CA PHE A 35 0.73 -2.93 9.24
C PHE A 35 0.44 -1.72 8.35
N ALA A 36 -0.77 -1.64 7.77
CA ALA A 36 -1.21 -0.47 7.02
C ALA A 36 -1.17 0.80 7.89
N LEU A 37 -1.79 0.78 9.09
CA LEU A 37 -1.80 1.94 10.00
C LEU A 37 -0.39 2.40 10.39
N THR A 38 0.58 1.50 10.47
CA THR A 38 1.97 1.87 10.72
C THR A 38 2.57 2.70 9.57
N LEU A 39 2.24 2.34 8.33
CA LEU A 39 2.66 3.11 7.14
C LEU A 39 1.94 4.45 7.08
N GLU A 40 0.63 4.48 7.34
CA GLU A 40 -0.15 5.73 7.35
C GLU A 40 0.37 6.71 8.42
N HIS A 41 0.75 6.22 9.62
CA HIS A 41 1.38 7.07 10.65
C HIS A 41 2.73 7.63 10.18
N LEU A 42 3.55 6.83 9.51
CA LEU A 42 4.83 7.24 8.96
C LEU A 42 4.65 8.33 7.89
N GLU A 43 3.73 8.14 6.94
CA GLU A 43 3.47 9.05 5.82
C GLU A 43 2.79 10.35 6.29
N ASN A 44 1.80 10.26 7.19
CA ASN A 44 1.21 11.44 7.80
C ASN A 44 2.25 12.29 8.57
N ALA A 45 3.14 11.65 9.33
CA ALA A 45 4.23 12.34 10.00
C ALA A 45 5.22 12.96 9.00
N PHE A 46 5.54 12.26 7.91
CA PHE A 46 6.42 12.74 6.85
C PHE A 46 5.89 14.03 6.20
N TYR A 47 4.62 14.02 5.75
CA TYR A 47 4.02 15.17 5.10
C TYR A 47 3.83 16.35 6.04
N SER A 48 3.29 16.12 7.24
CA SER A 48 3.05 17.20 8.21
C SER A 48 4.37 17.89 8.64
N GLN A 49 5.43 17.14 8.90
CA GLN A 49 6.74 17.69 9.25
C GLN A 49 7.37 18.47 8.08
N ALA A 50 7.31 17.93 6.86
CA ALA A 50 7.88 18.60 5.70
C ALA A 50 7.14 19.90 5.34
N LEU A 51 5.80 19.91 5.41
CA LEU A 51 4.98 21.09 5.10
C LEU A 51 5.10 22.20 6.16
N ALA A 52 5.40 21.83 7.42
CA ALA A 52 5.77 22.77 8.47
C ALA A 52 7.19 23.32 8.29
N LYS A 53 8.11 22.52 7.73
CA LYS A 53 9.52 22.90 7.52
C LYS A 53 9.75 23.74 6.25
N TYR A 54 8.98 23.47 5.19
CA TYR A 54 9.16 24.08 3.88
C TYR A 54 7.93 24.87 3.44
N ASP A 55 8.10 26.18 3.28
CA ASP A 55 7.06 27.08 2.78
C ASP A 55 7.00 27.10 1.24
N GLU A 56 6.04 27.85 0.70
CA GLU A 56 5.84 27.95 -0.75
C GLU A 56 7.04 28.59 -1.48
N GLN A 57 7.72 29.53 -0.86
CA GLN A 57 8.89 30.19 -1.44
C GLN A 57 10.06 29.21 -1.58
N GLN A 58 10.28 28.35 -0.59
CA GLN A 58 11.30 27.31 -0.64
C GLN A 58 11.01 26.28 -1.74
N PHE A 59 9.75 25.90 -1.96
CA PHE A 59 9.37 25.04 -3.08
C PHE A 59 9.64 25.71 -4.44
N GLN A 60 9.30 26.99 -4.59
CA GLN A 60 9.55 27.74 -5.83
C GLN A 60 11.05 27.95 -6.07
N ALA A 61 11.83 28.26 -5.03
CA ALA A 61 13.28 28.36 -5.09
C ALA A 61 13.95 27.03 -5.45
N ALA A 62 13.34 25.91 -5.06
CA ALA A 62 13.73 24.58 -5.52
C ALA A 62 13.33 24.28 -6.97
N GLY A 63 12.68 25.21 -7.68
CA GLY A 63 12.29 25.07 -9.09
C GLY A 63 10.97 24.34 -9.30
N PHE A 64 10.18 24.13 -8.24
CA PHE A 64 8.84 23.58 -8.39
C PHE A 64 7.83 24.65 -8.83
N PRO A 65 6.84 24.29 -9.68
CA PRO A 65 5.67 25.14 -9.89
C PRO A 65 4.92 25.45 -8.59
N SER A 66 4.28 26.62 -8.52
CA SER A 66 3.56 27.09 -7.30
C SER A 66 2.48 26.12 -6.80
N TRP A 67 1.89 25.32 -7.68
CA TRP A 67 0.87 24.35 -7.30
C TRP A 67 1.40 23.11 -6.57
N VAL A 68 2.71 22.80 -6.67
CA VAL A 68 3.28 21.54 -6.16
C VAL A 68 3.15 21.41 -4.65
N ARG A 69 3.46 22.47 -3.88
CA ARG A 69 3.35 22.42 -2.41
C ARG A 69 1.93 22.10 -1.96
N ARG A 70 0.93 22.71 -2.60
CA ARG A 70 -0.48 22.44 -2.33
C ARG A 70 -0.87 20.99 -2.65
N ARG A 71 -0.27 20.39 -3.69
CA ARG A 71 -0.50 18.96 -3.96
C ARG A 71 0.05 18.09 -2.84
N PHE A 72 1.22 18.40 -2.29
CA PHE A 72 1.74 17.69 -1.11
C PHE A 72 0.88 17.92 0.14
N ALA A 73 0.31 19.11 0.32
CA ALA A 73 -0.67 19.35 1.39
C ALA A 73 -1.90 18.45 1.26
N GLN A 74 -2.44 18.32 0.05
CA GLN A 74 -3.57 17.43 -0.21
C GLN A 74 -3.22 15.95 0.06
N VAL A 75 -2.00 15.50 -0.27
CA VAL A 75 -1.58 14.13 0.08
C VAL A 75 -1.50 13.98 1.59
N GLY A 76 -0.91 14.93 2.31
CA GLY A 76 -0.90 14.90 3.78
C GLY A 76 -2.30 14.86 4.40
N GLU A 77 -3.29 15.51 3.80
CA GLU A 77 -4.71 15.42 4.21
C GLU A 77 -5.28 14.01 4.00
N HIS A 78 -4.92 13.33 2.90
CA HIS A 78 -5.33 11.95 2.66
C HIS A 78 -4.73 11.00 3.71
N GLU A 79 -3.43 11.13 4.01
CA GLU A 79 -2.78 10.23 4.98
C GLU A 79 -3.32 10.45 6.39
N ALA A 80 -3.65 11.69 6.76
CA ALA A 80 -4.37 11.97 8.01
C ALA A 80 -5.75 11.30 8.05
N ALA A 81 -6.48 11.30 6.94
CA ALA A 81 -7.77 10.61 6.83
C ALA A 81 -7.63 9.09 6.91
N HIS A 82 -6.60 8.50 6.30
CA HIS A 82 -6.29 7.08 6.40
C HIS A 82 -5.96 6.67 7.84
N VAL A 83 -5.12 7.43 8.55
CA VAL A 83 -4.83 7.22 9.97
C VAL A 83 -6.13 7.22 10.79
N ALA A 84 -7.00 8.21 10.58
CA ALA A 84 -8.27 8.30 11.31
C ALA A 84 -9.18 7.10 11.02
N PHE A 85 -9.31 6.72 9.74
CA PHE A 85 -10.12 5.59 9.32
C PHE A 85 -9.62 4.27 9.94
N LEU A 86 -8.34 3.95 9.79
CA LEU A 86 -7.76 2.70 10.28
C LEU A 86 -7.74 2.66 11.82
N SER A 87 -7.44 3.78 12.48
CA SER A 87 -7.52 3.86 13.95
C SER A 87 -8.94 3.60 14.44
N SER A 88 -9.95 4.13 13.76
CA SER A 88 -11.36 3.86 14.08
C SER A 88 -11.74 2.41 13.83
N ALA A 89 -11.26 1.80 12.75
CA ALA A 89 -11.56 0.40 12.41
C ALA A 89 -10.92 -0.59 13.40
N LEU A 90 -9.71 -0.28 13.87
CA LEU A 90 -8.96 -1.12 14.80
C LEU A 90 -9.35 -0.92 16.27
N GLY A 91 -9.90 0.25 16.62
CA GLY A 91 -10.29 0.59 17.99
C GLY A 91 -9.13 0.45 18.96
N ASP A 92 -9.34 -0.27 20.07
CA ASP A 92 -8.31 -0.48 21.09
C ASP A 92 -7.08 -1.27 20.61
N LYS A 93 -7.22 -1.96 19.47
CA LYS A 93 -6.12 -2.72 18.85
C LYS A 93 -5.25 -1.85 17.92
N ALA A 94 -5.56 -0.56 17.78
CA ALA A 94 -4.85 0.35 16.90
C ALA A 94 -3.44 0.65 17.44
N THR A 95 -2.43 0.39 16.62
CA THR A 95 -1.06 0.79 16.89
C THR A 95 -0.92 2.30 16.97
N LYS A 96 0.02 2.76 17.80
CA LYS A 96 0.29 4.17 18.04
C LYS A 96 1.39 4.69 17.11
N PRO A 97 1.37 5.98 16.76
CA PRO A 97 2.44 6.58 15.96
C PRO A 97 3.77 6.54 16.72
N CYS A 98 4.86 6.42 15.97
CA CYS A 98 6.22 6.52 16.50
C CYS A 98 6.76 7.96 16.41
N THR A 99 7.99 8.16 16.88
CA THR A 99 8.77 9.35 16.53
C THR A 99 9.60 9.07 15.29
N TYR A 100 9.51 9.94 14.29
CA TYR A 100 10.13 9.75 12.99
C TYR A 100 11.21 10.79 12.72
N LYS A 101 12.23 10.39 11.95
CA LYS A 101 13.27 11.29 11.43
C LYS A 101 13.46 10.98 9.95
N PHE A 102 13.37 12.00 9.11
CA PHE A 102 13.44 11.84 7.67
C PHE A 102 14.70 12.49 7.09
N PRO A 103 15.44 11.80 6.20
CA PRO A 103 16.71 12.28 5.67
C PRO A 103 16.53 13.26 4.48
N HIS A 104 15.68 14.29 4.62
CA HIS A 104 15.53 15.36 3.63
C HIS A 104 16.00 16.72 4.17
N HIS A 105 16.65 17.50 3.31
CA HIS A 105 17.23 18.79 3.66
C HIS A 105 16.71 19.94 2.80
N ASP A 106 15.99 19.64 1.73
CA ASP A 106 15.31 20.62 0.86
C ASP A 106 14.02 20.04 0.26
N PRO A 107 13.19 20.83 -0.45
CA PRO A 107 11.98 20.35 -1.10
C PRO A 107 12.22 19.28 -2.18
N LYS A 108 13.40 19.25 -2.84
CA LYS A 108 13.69 18.24 -3.87
C LYS A 108 13.94 16.86 -3.26
N SER A 109 14.78 16.79 -2.24
CA SER A 109 15.06 15.58 -1.47
C SER A 109 13.80 15.08 -0.74
N PHE A 110 12.93 15.99 -0.28
CA PHE A 110 11.60 15.65 0.20
C PHE A 110 10.74 15.00 -0.90
N ALA A 111 10.59 15.64 -2.07
CA ALA A 111 9.79 15.09 -3.17
C ALA A 111 10.36 13.78 -3.75
N ALA A 112 11.67 13.57 -3.67
CA ALA A 112 12.29 12.30 -4.03
C ALA A 112 11.93 11.20 -3.02
N LEU A 113 12.03 11.51 -1.72
CA LEU A 113 11.69 10.56 -0.66
C LEU A 113 10.20 10.24 -0.64
N SER A 114 9.32 11.20 -0.94
CA SER A 114 7.88 10.98 -1.02
C SER A 114 7.52 9.91 -2.05
N GLN A 115 8.17 9.92 -3.22
CA GLN A 115 7.92 8.91 -4.26
C GLN A 115 8.29 7.49 -3.80
N ILE A 116 9.31 7.36 -2.93
CA ILE A 116 9.70 6.07 -2.37
C ILE A 116 8.66 5.58 -1.36
N LEU A 117 8.22 6.44 -0.44
CA LEU A 117 7.24 6.08 0.59
C LEU A 117 5.90 5.68 -0.04
N GLU A 118 5.37 6.49 -0.96
CA GLU A 118 4.14 6.22 -1.70
C GLU A 118 4.19 4.91 -2.50
N GLY A 119 5.39 4.54 -2.99
CA GLY A 119 5.62 3.27 -3.65
C GLY A 119 5.49 2.09 -2.68
N VAL A 120 6.02 2.23 -1.47
CA VAL A 120 5.94 1.21 -0.42
C VAL A 120 4.50 1.05 0.08
N GLY A 121 3.76 2.14 0.29
CA GLY A 121 2.35 2.10 0.68
C GLY A 121 1.48 1.29 -0.31
N LYS A 122 1.67 1.51 -1.61
CA LYS A 122 0.95 0.75 -2.66
C LYS A 122 1.31 -0.74 -2.68
N LEU A 123 2.58 -1.08 -2.44
CA LEU A 123 3.02 -2.47 -2.36
C LEU A 123 2.43 -3.18 -1.14
N ALA A 124 2.28 -2.50 -0.01
CA ALA A 124 1.64 -3.04 1.18
C ALA A 124 0.20 -3.48 0.92
N VAL A 125 -0.59 -2.66 0.21
CA VAL A 125 -1.96 -2.99 -0.19
C VAL A 125 -1.99 -4.20 -1.13
N ILE A 126 -1.07 -4.30 -2.09
CA ILE A 126 -0.98 -5.46 -2.99
C ILE A 126 -0.62 -6.74 -2.21
N MET A 127 0.26 -6.64 -1.21
CA MET A 127 0.63 -7.77 -0.35
C MET A 127 -0.54 -8.21 0.53
N ALA A 128 -1.31 -7.28 1.07
CA ALA A 128 -2.55 -7.58 1.78
C ALA A 128 -3.55 -8.30 0.88
N ALA A 129 -3.78 -7.80 -0.34
CA ALA A 129 -4.69 -8.42 -1.31
C ALA A 129 -4.27 -9.85 -1.70
N ARG A 130 -2.97 -10.08 -1.95
CA ARG A 130 -2.42 -11.41 -2.27
C ARG A 130 -2.51 -12.41 -1.13
N SER A 131 -2.69 -11.96 0.11
CA SER A 131 -2.85 -12.85 1.26
C SER A 131 -4.24 -13.51 1.29
N TYR A 132 -5.20 -13.02 0.49
CA TYR A 132 -6.55 -13.59 0.37
C TYR A 132 -6.71 -14.61 -0.78
N ASP A 133 -5.74 -14.77 -1.68
CA ASP A 133 -5.71 -15.78 -2.77
C ASP A 133 -4.93 -17.06 -2.44
#